data_AF-A0A1S8WSG3-F1
#
_entry.id   AF-A0A1S8WSG3-F1
#
_cell.length_a   1.000
_cell.length_b   1.000
_cell.length_c   1.000
_cell.angle_alpha   90.00
_cell.angle_beta   90.00
_cell.angle_gamma   90.00
#
_symmetry.space_group_name_H-M   'P 1'
#
loop_
_entity.id
_entity.type
_entity.pdbx_description
1 polymer ?
#
loop_
_entity_poly.entity_id
_entity_poly.type
_entity_poly.pdbx_seq_one_letter_code
_entity_poly.pdbx_strand_id
1 'polypeptide(L)'
;MAAQENHLEVVKLLLSKEANPALTTDDGFTPLAVALQQGHDRIVALLLENDSRGKVCLPALHIAAKKDDVKAANLLLNSDVNVDHQSAVSSRDVVLM
;
A
#
# COMPACT_ATOMS: atom_id res chain seq x y z
N MET A 1 -5.42 -11.28 -10.46
CA MET A 1 -6.24 -12.44 -10.01
C MET A 1 -5.69 -13.17 -8.79
N ALA A 2 -4.37 -13.37 -8.61
CA ALA A 2 -3.85 -14.11 -7.43
C ALA A 2 -4.34 -13.58 -6.05
N ALA A 3 -4.42 -12.25 -5.87
CA ALA A 3 -4.95 -11.64 -4.66
C ALA A 3 -6.48 -11.77 -4.49
N GLN A 4 -7.22 -11.98 -5.58
CA GLN A 4 -8.68 -12.18 -5.58
C GLN A 4 -9.05 -13.60 -5.16
N GLU A 5 -8.29 -14.58 -5.67
CA GLU A 5 -8.54 -16.02 -5.51
C GLU A 5 -7.83 -16.61 -4.28
N ASN A 6 -7.36 -15.77 -3.36
CA ASN A 6 -6.63 -16.19 -2.16
C ASN A 6 -5.35 -17.02 -2.41
N HIS A 7 -4.66 -16.80 -3.53
CA HIS A 7 -3.43 -17.53 -3.88
C HIS A 7 -2.18 -16.94 -3.21
N LEU A 8 -2.06 -17.08 -1.89
CA LEU A 8 -0.98 -16.50 -1.09
C LEU A 8 0.43 -16.79 -1.63
N GLU A 9 0.73 -18.04 -1.98
CA GLU A 9 2.06 -18.43 -2.46
C GLU A 9 2.40 -17.83 -3.83
N VAL A 10 1.40 -17.62 -4.68
CA VAL A 10 1.59 -16.92 -5.96
C VAL A 10 1.87 -15.45 -5.72
N VAL A 11 1.15 -14.80 -4.79
CA VAL A 11 1.41 -13.39 -4.42
C VAL A 11 2.83 -13.23 -3.86
N LYS A 12 3.27 -14.13 -2.97
CA LYS A 12 4.66 -14.16 -2.47
C LYS A 12 5.68 -14.27 -3.60
N LEU A 13 5.47 -15.21 -4.53
CA LEU A 13 6.38 -15.40 -5.65
C LEU A 13 6.46 -14.14 -6.52
N LEU A 14 5.33 -13.51 -6.81
CA LEU A 14 5.30 -12.27 -7.59
C LEU A 14 6.06 -11.14 -6.89
N LEU A 15 5.83 -10.92 -5.60
CA LEU A 15 6.56 -9.91 -4.81
C LEU A 15 8.06 -10.21 -4.73
N SER A 16 8.44 -11.49 -4.61
CA SER A 16 9.85 -11.91 -4.63
C SER A 16 10.57 -11.62 -5.95
N LYS A 17 9.81 -11.39 -7.02
CA LYS A 17 10.29 -10.98 -8.34
C LYS A 17 10.13 -9.48 -8.58
N GLU A 18 10.00 -8.70 -7.52
CA GLU A 18 9.86 -7.24 -7.57
C GLU A 18 8.62 -6.78 -8.37
N ALA A 19 7.58 -7.62 -8.43
CA ALA A 19 6.33 -7.22 -9.05
C ALA A 19 5.74 -6.02 -8.29
N ASN A 20 5.31 -5.00 -9.04
CA ASN A 20 4.77 -3.78 -8.47
C ASN A 20 3.34 -4.02 -7.92
N PRO A 21 3.12 -3.97 -6.59
CA PRO A 21 1.81 -4.20 -5.98
C PRO A 21 0.84 -3.03 -6.13
N ALA A 22 1.29 -1.88 -6.66
CA ALA A 22 0.47 -0.69 -6.87
C ALA A 22 -0.23 -0.66 -8.24
N LEU A 23 0.02 -1.65 -9.10
CA LEU A 23 -0.66 -1.74 -10.40
C LEU A 23 -2.16 -1.99 -10.23
N THR A 24 -2.96 -1.36 -11.08
CA THR A 24 -4.43 -1.48 -11.06
C THR A 24 -4.92 -2.35 -12.21
N THR A 25 -6.07 -2.99 -12.02
CA THR A 25 -6.87 -3.58 -13.11
C THR A 25 -7.46 -2.48 -14.01
N ASP A 26 -8.08 -2.86 -15.13
CA ASP A 26 -8.82 -1.94 -16.01
C ASP A 26 -9.97 -1.22 -15.26
N ASP A 27 -10.53 -1.88 -14.25
CA ASP A 27 -11.54 -1.31 -13.33
C ASP A 27 -10.94 -0.44 -12.21
N GLY A 28 -9.61 -0.25 -12.18
CA GLY A 28 -8.93 0.62 -11.23
C GLY A 28 -8.60 -0.01 -9.87
N PHE A 29 -8.74 -1.32 -9.70
CA PHE A 29 -8.47 -1.97 -8.40
C PHE A 29 -7.02 -2.45 -8.26
N THR A 30 -6.38 -2.12 -7.14
CA THR A 30 -5.07 -2.68 -6.77
C THR A 30 -5.22 -4.09 -6.18
N PRO A 31 -4.17 -4.93 -6.22
CA PRO A 31 -4.12 -6.21 -5.51
C PRO A 31 -4.55 -6.10 -4.03
N LEU A 32 -4.19 -5.01 -3.36
CA LEU A 32 -4.56 -4.75 -1.96
C LEU A 32 -6.06 -4.47 -1.82
N ALA A 33 -6.64 -3.64 -2.69
CA ALA A 33 -8.07 -3.32 -2.67
C ALA A 33 -8.92 -4.58 -2.89
N VAL A 34 -8.51 -5.44 -3.83
CA VAL A 34 -9.21 -6.70 -4.08
C VAL A 34 -9.08 -7.65 -2.89
N ALA A 35 -7.89 -7.78 -2.28
CA ALA A 35 -7.72 -8.63 -1.10
C ALA A 35 -8.55 -8.15 0.11
N LEU A 36 -8.70 -6.83 0.30
CA LEU A 36 -9.55 -6.24 1.32
C LEU A 36 -11.03 -6.50 1.06
N GLN A 37 -11.49 -6.30 -0.18
CA GLN A 37 -12.88 -6.54 -0.57
C GLN A 37 -13.30 -8.01 -0.36
N GLN A 38 -12.37 -8.94 -0.60
CA GLN A 38 -12.61 -10.37 -0.48
C GLN A 38 -12.35 -10.92 0.93
N GLY A 39 -11.78 -10.13 1.85
CA GLY A 39 -11.46 -10.54 3.22
C GLY A 39 -10.25 -11.48 3.35
N HIS A 40 -9.28 -11.38 2.44
CA HIS A 40 -8.10 -12.25 2.44
C HIS A 40 -6.98 -11.68 3.32
N ASP A 41 -7.19 -11.69 4.64
CA ASP A 41 -6.33 -11.03 5.65
C ASP A 41 -4.83 -11.36 5.52
N ARG A 42 -4.49 -12.61 5.16
CA ARG A 42 -3.10 -13.04 4.99
C ARG A 42 -2.43 -12.38 3.78
N ILE A 43 -3.18 -12.17 2.69
CA ILE A 43 -2.68 -11.49 1.49
C ILE A 43 -2.62 -9.99 1.74
N VAL A 44 -3.59 -9.44 2.48
CA VAL A 44 -3.58 -8.04 2.92
C VAL A 44 -2.32 -7.75 3.73
N ALA A 45 -2.02 -8.54 4.75
CA ALA A 45 -0.81 -8.38 5.56
C ALA A 45 0.46 -8.45 4.69
N LEU A 46 0.53 -9.43 3.78
CA LEU A 46 1.69 -9.63 2.90
C LEU A 46 1.92 -8.46 1.93
N LEU A 47 0.86 -7.93 1.32
CA LEU A 47 0.94 -6.78 0.41
C LEU A 47 1.30 -5.50 1.16
N LEU A 48 0.74 -5.32 2.35
CA LEU A 48 1.06 -4.20 3.24
C LEU A 48 2.52 -4.22 3.70
N GLU A 49 3.08 -5.39 4.01
CA GLU A 49 4.50 -5.56 4.35
C GLU A 49 5.46 -5.23 3.19
N ASN A 50 4.99 -5.36 1.94
CA ASN A 50 5.79 -5.17 0.74
C ASN A 50 5.54 -3.82 0.04
N ASP A 51 4.54 -3.04 0.46
CA ASP A 51 4.39 -1.67 -0.04
C ASP A 51 5.55 -0.83 0.49
N SER A 52 6.43 -0.42 -0.41
CA SER A 52 7.64 0.35 -0.12
C SER A 52 7.37 1.76 0.42
N ARG A 53 6.09 2.17 0.46
CA ARG A 53 5.61 3.36 1.17
C ARG A 53 5.35 3.14 2.67
N GLY A 54 5.34 1.88 3.13
CA GLY A 54 4.96 1.46 4.49
C GLY A 54 6.07 0.78 5.27
N LYS A 55 7.35 1.13 5.04
CA LYS A 55 8.48 0.63 5.85
C LYS A 55 8.39 1.01 7.33
N VAL A 56 7.48 1.90 7.70
CA VAL A 56 7.17 2.20 9.10
C VAL A 56 5.65 2.06 9.29
N CYS A 57 5.28 1.61 10.49
CA CYS A 57 3.93 1.60 11.05
C CYS A 57 3.08 0.34 10.98
N LEU A 58 3.11 -0.60 10.03
CA LEU A 58 2.12 -1.70 10.06
C LEU A 58 2.21 -2.61 11.30
N PRO A 59 3.39 -3.14 11.70
CA PRO A 59 3.51 -3.89 12.96
C PRO A 59 3.13 -3.04 14.17
N ALA A 60 3.48 -1.75 14.16
CA ALA A 60 3.24 -0.84 15.27
C ALA A 60 1.75 -0.43 15.39
N LEU A 61 1.04 -0.22 14.27
CA LEU A 61 -0.38 0.05 14.21
C LEU A 61 -1.18 -1.19 14.60
N HIS A 62 -0.76 -2.37 14.15
CA HIS A 62 -1.40 -3.62 14.55
C HIS A 62 -1.27 -3.88 16.05
N ILE A 63 -0.09 -3.59 16.62
CA ILE A 63 0.14 -3.65 18.07
C ILE A 63 -0.70 -2.60 18.80
N ALA A 64 -0.79 -1.38 18.27
CA ALA A 64 -1.63 -0.32 18.84
C ALA A 64 -3.11 -0.71 18.83
N ALA A 65 -3.62 -1.25 17.72
CA ALA A 65 -4.99 -1.74 17.59
C ALA A 65 -5.26 -2.93 18.54
N LYS A 66 -4.34 -3.90 18.63
CA LYS A 66 -4.46 -5.03 19.55
C LYS A 66 -4.48 -4.58 21.03
N LYS A 67 -3.77 -3.50 21.36
CA LYS A 67 -3.68 -2.95 22.72
C LYS A 67 -4.72 -1.88 23.02
N ASP A 68 -5.61 -1.55 22.07
CA ASP A 68 -6.51 -0.39 22.13
C ASP A 68 -5.77 0.93 22.46
N ASP A 69 -4.52 1.04 21.99
CA ASP A 69 -3.65 2.18 22.24
C ASP A 69 -3.87 3.25 21.17
N VAL A 70 -4.97 3.98 21.31
CA VAL A 70 -5.40 5.05 20.41
C VAL A 70 -4.34 6.16 20.29
N LYS A 71 -3.56 6.41 21.35
CA LYS A 71 -2.47 7.40 21.32
C LYS A 71 -1.31 6.93 20.44
N ALA A 72 -0.88 5.69 20.58
CA ALA A 72 0.16 5.13 19.73
C ALA A 72 -0.31 5.08 18.26
N ALA A 73 -1.55 4.65 18.01
CA ALA A 73 -2.13 4.64 16.68
C ALA A 73 -2.13 6.06 16.05
N ASN A 74 -2.54 7.08 16.80
CA ASN A 74 -2.52 8.48 16.32
C ASN A 74 -1.11 9.00 16.05
N LEU A 75 -0.12 8.67 16.88
CA LEU A 75 1.26 9.11 16.65
C LEU A 75 1.84 8.47 15.40
N LEU A 76 1.58 7.18 15.19
CA LEU A 76 2.03 6.41 14.03
C LEU A 76 1.35 6.90 12.73
N LEU A 77 0.04 7.19 12.78
CA LEU A 77 -0.71 7.74 11.65
C LEU A 77 -0.28 9.19 11.31
N ASN A 78 0.11 9.99 12.30
CA ASN A 78 0.55 11.36 12.08
C ASN A 78 2.03 11.47 11.69
N SER A 79 2.85 10.44 11.95
CA SER A 79 4.29 10.45 11.61
C SER A 79 4.60 10.20 10.13
N ASP A 80 3.67 9.63 9.35
CA ASP A 80 3.84 9.34 7.91
C ASP A 80 3.31 10.47 6.97
N VAL A 81 2.84 11.59 7.53
CA VAL A 81 2.42 12.78 6.76
C VAL A 81 3.43 13.91 6.91
N ASN A 82 4.73 13.61 6.81
CA ASN A 82 5.73 14.65 6.56
C ASN A 82 5.90 14.84 5.05
N VAL A 83 4.99 15.67 4.51
CA VAL A 83 5.18 16.55 3.35
C VAL A 83 6.56 16.49 2.68
N ASP A 84 6.62 15.79 1.54
CA ASP A 84 7.51 16.17 0.45
C ASP A 84 6.71 16.24 -0.85
N HIS A 85 5.71 17.13 -0.84
CA HIS A 85 5.22 17.74 -2.07
C HIS A 85 6.22 18.82 -2.50
N GLN A 86 7.40 18.43 -2.97
CA GLN A 86 8.19 19.33 -3.79
C GLN A 86 7.64 19.29 -5.22
N SER A 87 6.63 20.11 -5.43
CA SER A 87 6.25 20.63 -6.74
C SER A 87 7.48 21.16 -7.47
N ALA A 88 7.78 20.60 -8.64
CA ALA A 88 8.58 21.28 -9.66
C ALA A 88 7.93 21.08 -11.03
N VAL A 89 7.03 22.03 -11.33
CA VAL A 89 6.71 22.61 -12.63
C VAL A 89 6.37 21.67 -13.80
N SER A 90 5.07 21.66 -14.08
CA SER A 90 4.54 21.77 -15.44
C SER A 90 5.37 22.76 -16.27
N SER A 91 6.11 22.25 -17.25
CA SER A 91 6.41 22.97 -18.50
C SER A 91 5.79 22.20 -19.66
N ARG A 92 4.47 22.35 -19.81
CA ARG A 92 3.78 22.18 -21.08
C ARG A 92 3.58 23.57 -21.66
N ASP A 93 4.63 24.09 -22.28
CA ASP A 93 4.51 25.15 -23.29
C ASP A 93 5.19 24.64 -24.57
N VAL A 94 4.41 23.90 -25.36
CA VAL A 94 4.58 23.87 -26.81
C VAL A 94 3.45 24.73 -27.34
N VAL A 95 3.75 25.93 -27.86
CA VAL A 95 3.10 26.60 -29.01
C VAL A 95 3.89 27.89 -29.37
N LEU A 96 4.43 27.89 -30.59
CA LEU A 96 4.69 28.98 -31.55
C LEU A 96 5.26 30.34 -31.08
N MET A 97 6.50 30.62 -31.54
CA MET A 97 6.78 31.66 -32.55
C MET A 97 8.03 31.30 -33.35
#